data_AF-C4JWD6-F1
#
_entry.id   AF-C4JWD6-F1
#
_cell.length_a   1.000
_cell.length_b   1.000
_cell.length_c   1.000
_cell.angle_alpha   90.00
_cell.angle_beta   90.00
_cell.angle_gamma   90.00
#
_symmetry.space_group_name_H-M   'P 1'
#
loop_
_entity.id
_entity.type
_entity.pdbx_description
1 polymer ?
#
loop_
_entity_poly.entity_id
_entity_poly.type
_entity_poly.pdbx_seq_one_letter_code
_entity_poly.pdbx_strand_id
1 'polypeptide(L)'
;MPATKKPASKPAKEKNPPKKPTKWTEEERIFLAAMRLATNWSWEEIRGEHEKAFEGRGRTAKDLESQYNKALKPKLDRAKGDRTFADALDDYRHYGKATHPDDQRVIDQALEFLERLDKKDRLW
;
A
#
# COMPACT_ATOMS: atom_id res chain seq x y z
N MET A 1 -41.33 49.97 10.12
CA MET A 1 -40.08 49.31 10.59
C MET A 1 -39.06 49.32 9.46
N PRO A 2 -37.90 49.98 9.63
CA PRO A 2 -36.75 49.64 8.78
C PRO A 2 -35.46 49.51 9.61
N ALA A 3 -34.83 48.35 9.57
CA ALA A 3 -33.45 48.18 9.99
C ALA A 3 -32.79 47.18 9.04
N THR A 4 -32.16 47.72 7.99
CA THR A 4 -31.20 47.03 7.14
C THR A 4 -29.92 46.78 7.94
N LYS A 5 -29.61 45.52 8.23
CA LYS A 5 -28.26 45.10 8.63
C LYS A 5 -27.85 43.88 7.82
N LYS A 6 -27.02 44.12 6.80
CA LYS A 6 -26.04 43.12 6.30
C LYS A 6 -25.15 42.70 7.46
N PRO A 7 -24.64 41.45 7.44
CA PRO A 7 -23.19 41.33 7.52
C PRO A 7 -22.59 40.30 6.55
N ALA A 8 -21.54 40.78 5.89
CA ALA A 8 -20.27 40.11 5.57
C ALA A 8 -20.29 38.66 5.04
N SER A 9 -20.14 38.57 3.71
CA SER A 9 -19.52 37.43 3.03
C SER A 9 -18.12 37.17 3.58
N LYS A 10 -17.92 36.03 4.23
CA LYS A 10 -16.60 35.40 4.33
C LYS A 10 -16.47 34.46 3.12
N PRO A 11 -15.45 34.58 2.26
CA PRO A 11 -15.13 33.50 1.35
C PRO A 11 -14.54 32.36 2.20
N ALA A 12 -15.35 31.34 2.45
CA ALA A 12 -14.85 30.07 2.96
C ALA A 12 -13.83 29.55 1.94
N LYS A 13 -12.56 29.52 2.35
CA LYS A 13 -11.48 28.92 1.58
C LYS A 13 -11.89 27.50 1.19
N GLU A 14 -12.17 27.34 -0.09
CA GLU A 14 -12.23 26.04 -0.74
C GLU A 14 -10.84 25.41 -0.63
N LYS A 15 -10.66 24.61 0.42
CA LYS A 15 -9.61 23.62 0.53
C LYS A 15 -10.30 22.30 0.80
N ASN A 16 -10.97 21.77 -0.23
CA ASN A 16 -11.31 20.37 -0.23
C ASN A 16 -10.08 19.65 -0.81
N PRO A 17 -9.17 19.08 0.00
CA PRO A 17 -8.14 18.23 -0.55
C PRO A 17 -8.83 17.07 -1.30
N PRO A 18 -8.25 16.56 -2.41
CA PRO A 18 -8.84 15.44 -3.13
C PRO A 18 -9.12 14.31 -2.14
N LYS A 19 -10.37 13.82 -2.15
CA LYS A 19 -10.84 12.72 -1.30
C LYS A 19 -9.80 11.61 -1.32
N LYS A 20 -9.20 11.31 -0.16
CA LYS A 20 -8.35 10.13 0.02
C LYS A 20 -9.11 8.92 -0.54
N PRO A 21 -8.51 8.08 -1.41
CA PRO A 21 -9.19 6.86 -1.84
C PRO A 21 -9.49 6.02 -0.59
N THR A 22 -10.78 5.86 -0.31
CA THR A 22 -11.31 5.48 1.00
C THR A 22 -11.08 4.03 1.37
N LYS A 23 -10.48 3.22 0.50
CA LYS A 23 -10.17 1.81 0.77
C LYS A 23 -8.87 1.40 0.07
N TRP A 24 -8.00 0.71 0.80
CA TRP A 24 -6.88 -0.02 0.21
C TRP A 24 -7.41 -1.27 -0.45
N THR A 25 -7.14 -1.48 -1.73
CA THR A 25 -7.46 -2.72 -2.43
C THR A 25 -6.46 -3.81 -2.04
N GLU A 26 -6.85 -5.06 -2.31
CA GLU A 26 -5.99 -6.22 -2.11
C GLU A 26 -4.70 -6.08 -2.92
N GLU A 27 -4.80 -5.71 -4.19
CA GLU A 27 -3.66 -5.53 -5.10
C GLU A 27 -2.65 -4.48 -4.59
N GLU A 28 -3.14 -3.32 -4.09
CA GLU A 28 -2.25 -2.29 -3.50
C GLU A 28 -1.49 -2.84 -2.28
N ARG A 29 -2.14 -3.71 -1.50
CA ARG A 29 -1.53 -4.30 -0.30
C ARG A 29 -0.50 -5.37 -0.66
N ILE A 30 -0.80 -6.21 -1.66
CA ILE A 30 0.14 -7.20 -2.19
C ILE A 30 1.36 -6.50 -2.77
N PHE A 31 1.15 -5.47 -3.61
CA PHE A 31 2.23 -4.64 -4.16
C PHE A 31 3.12 -4.08 -3.05
N LEU A 32 2.51 -3.45 -2.03
CA LEU A 32 3.26 -2.83 -0.94
C LEU A 32 4.05 -3.86 -0.12
N ALA A 33 3.48 -5.02 0.15
CA ALA A 33 4.16 -6.10 0.85
C ALA A 33 5.32 -6.66 0.02
N ALA A 34 5.11 -6.87 -1.28
CA ALA A 34 6.12 -7.35 -2.22
C ALA A 34 7.30 -6.38 -2.32
N MET A 35 7.04 -5.10 -2.63
CA MET A 35 8.08 -4.08 -2.70
C MET A 35 8.87 -4.00 -1.39
N ARG A 36 8.18 -4.02 -0.24
CA ARG A 36 8.88 -3.85 1.04
C ARG A 36 9.74 -5.06 1.45
N LEU A 37 9.33 -6.28 1.08
CA LEU A 37 10.03 -7.52 1.43
C LEU A 37 11.06 -7.96 0.39
N ALA A 38 10.90 -7.52 -0.85
CA ALA A 38 11.75 -7.91 -1.96
C ALA A 38 12.72 -6.83 -2.40
N THR A 39 12.63 -5.59 -1.91
CA THR A 39 13.60 -4.53 -2.23
C THR A 39 14.11 -3.82 -0.97
N ASN A 40 15.25 -3.15 -1.10
CA ASN A 40 15.79 -2.22 -0.09
C ASN A 40 15.34 -0.77 -0.33
N TRP A 41 14.29 -0.57 -1.12
CA TRP A 41 13.83 0.76 -1.49
C TRP A 41 13.28 1.53 -0.29
N SER A 42 13.52 2.83 -0.32
CA SER A 42 12.88 3.79 0.57
C SER A 42 11.37 3.90 0.28
N TRP A 43 10.61 4.42 1.25
CA TRP A 43 9.18 4.63 1.06
C TRP A 43 8.85 5.62 -0.08
N GLU A 44 9.75 6.55 -0.39
CA GLU A 44 9.60 7.48 -1.52
C GLU A 44 9.79 6.78 -2.86
N GLU A 45 10.72 5.83 -2.96
CA GLU A 45 10.91 5.00 -4.16
C GLU A 45 9.71 4.08 -4.38
N ILE A 46 9.25 3.40 -3.33
CA ILE A 46 8.05 2.57 -3.37
C ILE A 46 6.83 3.40 -3.75
N ARG A 47 6.73 4.64 -3.26
CA ARG A 47 5.67 5.58 -3.66
C ARG A 47 5.73 5.88 -5.15
N GLY A 48 6.90 6.18 -5.70
CA GLY A 48 7.06 6.45 -7.12
C GLY A 48 6.58 5.28 -7.98
N GLU A 49 6.92 4.05 -7.59
CA GLU A 49 6.48 2.86 -8.31
C GLU A 49 4.99 2.55 -8.09
N HIS A 50 4.47 2.79 -6.89
CA HIS A 50 3.03 2.70 -6.60
C HIS A 50 2.22 3.69 -7.44
N GLU A 51 2.72 4.91 -7.65
CA GLU A 51 2.04 5.92 -8.46
C GLU A 51 1.95 5.51 -9.93
N LYS A 52 3.01 4.88 -10.47
CA LYS A 52 3.00 4.30 -11.82
C LYS A 52 2.07 3.08 -11.94
N ALA A 53 2.10 2.20 -10.94
CA ALA A 53 1.29 0.98 -10.93
C ALA A 53 -0.19 1.25 -10.68
N PHE A 54 -0.51 2.30 -9.92
CA PHE A 54 -1.87 2.66 -9.53
C PHE A 54 -2.12 4.15 -9.74
N GLU A 55 -2.16 4.56 -11.01
CA GLU A 55 -2.45 5.96 -11.40
C GLU A 55 -3.73 6.47 -10.72
N GLY A 56 -3.66 7.69 -10.18
CA GLY A 56 -4.80 8.34 -9.52
C GLY A 56 -5.05 7.95 -8.06
N ARG A 57 -4.25 7.04 -7.45
CA ARG A 57 -4.39 6.68 -6.02
C ARG A 57 -3.72 7.64 -5.04
N GLY A 58 -2.85 8.54 -5.50
CA GLY A 58 -2.32 9.67 -4.71
C GLY A 58 -1.86 9.34 -3.28
N ARG A 59 -1.30 8.15 -3.05
CA ARG A 59 -0.83 7.71 -1.72
C ARG A 59 0.49 8.41 -1.41
N THR A 60 0.63 8.90 -0.18
CA THR A 60 1.93 9.41 0.28
C THR A 60 2.82 8.26 0.77
N ALA A 61 4.14 8.46 0.80
CA ALA A 61 5.08 7.50 1.39
C ALA A 61 4.71 7.14 2.84
N LYS A 62 4.21 8.12 3.60
CA LYS A 62 3.71 7.91 4.97
C LYS A 62 2.44 7.06 5.03
N ASP A 63 1.54 7.19 4.05
CA ASP A 63 0.35 6.33 3.97
C ASP A 63 0.75 4.88 3.67
N LEU A 64 1.70 4.67 2.76
CA LEU A 64 2.27 3.36 2.45
C LEU A 64 2.95 2.75 3.69
N GLU A 65 3.83 3.51 4.35
CA GLU A 65 4.48 3.07 5.58
C GLU A 65 3.46 2.71 6.67
N SER A 66 2.46 3.57 6.91
CA SER A 66 1.43 3.31 7.91
C SER A 66 0.61 2.08 7.55
N GLN A 67 0.30 1.85 6.28
CA GLN A 67 -0.48 0.69 5.85
C GLN A 67 0.33 -0.59 6.04
N TYR A 68 1.61 -0.56 5.67
CA TYR A 68 2.50 -1.69 5.90
C TYR A 68 2.60 -2.01 7.39
N ASN A 69 2.97 -1.04 8.23
CA ASN A 69 3.19 -1.27 9.65
C ASN A 69 1.94 -1.71 10.42
N LYS A 70 0.75 -1.21 10.05
CA LYS A 70 -0.50 -1.52 10.77
C LYS A 70 -1.15 -2.81 10.29
N ALA A 71 -1.18 -3.03 8.98
CA ALA A 71 -2.00 -4.10 8.39
C ALA A 71 -1.17 -5.24 7.81
N LEU A 72 0.01 -4.97 7.26
CA LEU A 72 0.75 -5.96 6.46
C LEU A 72 2.00 -6.48 7.15
N LYS A 73 2.61 -5.78 8.10
CA LYS A 73 3.87 -6.20 8.70
C LYS A 73 3.76 -7.65 9.19
N PRO A 74 4.63 -8.56 8.73
CA PRO A 74 4.57 -9.95 9.15
C PRO A 74 4.76 -10.00 10.67
N LYS A 75 3.96 -10.83 11.34
CA LYS A 75 3.99 -10.96 12.81
C LYS A 75 4.19 -12.42 13.16
N LEU A 76 5.20 -12.68 14.00
CA LEU A 76 5.63 -14.03 14.37
C LEU A 76 4.51 -14.87 15.01
N ASP A 77 3.56 -14.23 15.70
CA ASP A 77 2.51 -14.90 16.50
C ASP A 77 1.09 -14.73 15.95
N ARG A 78 0.93 -14.51 14.63
CA ARG A 78 -0.42 -14.45 14.06
C ARG A 78 -1.03 -15.85 13.97
N ALA A 79 -2.24 -16.01 14.52
CA ALA A 79 -3.02 -17.23 14.35
C ALA A 79 -3.23 -17.54 12.86
N LYS A 80 -3.30 -18.83 12.51
CA LYS A 80 -3.38 -19.31 11.13
C LYS A 80 -4.57 -18.75 10.31
N GLY A 81 -5.62 -18.26 10.98
CA GLY A 81 -6.78 -17.60 10.37
C GLY A 81 -6.63 -16.10 10.11
N ASP A 82 -5.58 -15.46 10.62
CA ASP A 82 -5.32 -14.02 10.53
C ASP A 82 -4.07 -13.68 9.69
N ARG A 83 -3.54 -14.66 8.94
CA ARG A 83 -2.35 -14.48 8.11
C ARG A 83 -2.55 -13.35 7.11
N THR A 84 -1.51 -12.54 6.92
CA THR A 84 -1.53 -11.44 5.95
C THR A 84 -0.75 -11.79 4.70
N PHE A 85 -0.99 -11.03 3.63
CA PHE A 85 -0.25 -11.15 2.38
C PHE A 85 1.26 -11.08 2.57
N ALA A 86 1.76 -10.32 3.55
CA ALA A 86 3.18 -10.27 3.80
C ALA A 86 3.71 -11.52 4.52
N ASP A 87 2.89 -12.23 5.33
CA ASP A 87 3.30 -13.50 5.92
C ASP A 87 3.46 -14.57 4.83
N ALA A 88 2.56 -14.58 3.82
CA ALA A 88 2.66 -15.45 2.65
C ALA A 88 3.93 -15.17 1.81
N LEU A 89 4.24 -13.89 1.59
CA LEU A 89 5.44 -13.49 0.85
C LEU A 89 6.73 -13.73 1.65
N ASP A 90 6.69 -13.53 2.97
CA ASP A 90 7.83 -13.82 3.84
C ASP A 90 8.11 -15.33 3.90
N ASP A 91 7.07 -16.17 3.99
CA ASP A 91 7.18 -17.63 3.84
C ASP A 91 7.80 -18.01 2.50
N TYR A 92 7.30 -17.44 1.40
CA TYR A 92 7.85 -17.71 0.07
C TYR A 92 9.32 -17.30 -0.03
N ARG A 93 9.71 -16.15 0.52
CA ARG A 93 11.11 -15.72 0.58
C ARG A 93 12.00 -16.72 1.33
N HIS A 94 11.50 -17.33 2.41
CA HIS A 94 12.28 -18.27 3.22
C HIS A 94 12.33 -19.68 2.61
N TYR A 95 11.24 -20.16 2.01
CA TYR A 95 11.10 -21.56 1.58
C TYR A 95 11.10 -21.75 0.06
N GLY A 96 11.01 -20.68 -0.73
CA GLY A 96 10.92 -20.71 -2.19
C GLY A 96 9.64 -21.34 -2.74
N LYS A 97 8.62 -21.55 -1.89
CA LYS A 97 7.35 -22.20 -2.25
C LYS A 97 6.21 -21.65 -1.40
N ALA A 98 5.00 -21.69 -1.95
CA ALA A 98 3.81 -21.36 -1.19
C ALA A 98 3.58 -22.40 -0.08
N THR A 99 3.40 -21.92 1.16
CA THR A 99 3.08 -22.77 2.31
C THR A 99 1.60 -23.19 2.29
N HIS A 100 0.72 -22.34 1.73
CA HIS A 100 -0.70 -22.64 1.55
C HIS A 100 -1.13 -22.47 0.09
N PRO A 101 -2.10 -23.27 -0.38
CA PRO A 101 -2.63 -23.14 -1.74
C PRO A 101 -3.21 -21.74 -2.03
N ASP A 102 -3.87 -21.14 -1.04
CA ASP A 102 -4.48 -19.82 -1.16
C ASP A 102 -3.45 -18.69 -1.28
N ASP A 103 -2.24 -18.90 -0.74
CA ASP A 103 -1.12 -17.95 -0.79
C ASP A 103 -0.52 -17.87 -2.20
N GLN A 104 -0.67 -18.92 -3.01
CA GLN A 104 -0.07 -18.98 -4.35
C GLN A 104 -0.54 -17.82 -5.22
N ARG A 105 -1.82 -17.44 -5.15
CA ARG A 105 -2.37 -16.29 -5.89
C ARG A 105 -1.71 -14.97 -5.51
N VAL A 106 -1.45 -14.80 -4.21
CA VAL A 106 -0.80 -13.61 -3.66
C VAL A 106 0.66 -13.55 -4.10
N ILE A 107 1.34 -14.70 -4.08
CA ILE A 107 2.74 -14.86 -4.51
C ILE A 107 2.86 -14.59 -6.00
N ASP A 108 2.02 -15.18 -6.85
CA ASP A 108 2.05 -14.99 -8.30
C ASP A 108 1.88 -13.50 -8.64
N GLN A 109 0.89 -12.84 -8.02
CA GLN A 109 0.65 -11.41 -8.25
C GLN A 109 1.80 -10.53 -7.74
N ALA A 110 2.41 -10.89 -6.61
CA ALA A 110 3.61 -10.20 -6.13
C ALA A 110 4.80 -10.38 -7.07
N LEU A 111 5.00 -11.58 -7.61
CA LEU A 111 6.04 -11.87 -8.58
C LEU A 111 5.84 -11.08 -9.87
N GLU A 112 4.61 -10.93 -10.37
CA GLU A 112 4.33 -10.07 -11.53
C GLU A 112 4.74 -8.60 -11.30
N PHE A 113 4.52 -8.07 -10.09
CA PHE A 113 4.99 -6.72 -9.75
C PHE A 113 6.51 -6.64 -9.66
N LEU A 114 7.14 -7.66 -9.09
CA LEU A 114 8.59 -7.73 -9.00
C LEU A 114 9.22 -7.91 -10.37
N GLU A 115 8.60 -8.65 -11.30
CA GLU A 115 9.07 -8.87 -12.67
C GLU A 115 9.34 -7.59 -13.45
N ARG A 116 8.62 -6.52 -13.12
CA ARG A 116 8.79 -5.18 -13.70
C ARG A 116 10.05 -4.46 -13.20
N LEU A 117 10.62 -4.90 -12.09
CA LEU A 117 11.85 -4.35 -11.52
C LEU A 117 13.08 -5.01 -12.14
N ASP A 118 14.22 -4.34 -12.11
CA ASP A 118 15.50 -4.95 -12.46
C ASP A 118 15.87 -6.01 -11.41
N LYS A 119 16.54 -7.10 -11.82
CA LYS A 119 16.98 -8.17 -10.90
C LYS A 119 17.92 -7.65 -9.81
N LYS A 120 18.70 -6.60 -10.08
CA LYS A 120 19.61 -5.99 -9.10
C LYS A 120 18.88 -5.30 -7.94
N ASP A 121 17.64 -4.89 -8.16
CA ASP A 121 16.82 -4.18 -7.18
C ASP A 121 16.03 -5.15 -6.28
N ARG A 122 16.07 -6.46 -6.62
CA ARG A 122 15.42 -7.53 -5.88
C ARG A 122 16.40 -8.20 -4.92
N LEU A 123 15.91 -8.50 -3.72
CA LEU A 123 16.63 -9.23 -2.68
C LEU A 123 16.57 -10.75 -2.88
N TRP A 124 15.60 -11.23 -3.67
CA TRP A 124 15.34 -12.63 -3.98
C TRP A 124 14.59 -12.76 -5.30
#